data_AF-A0A1Y5RG09-F1
#
_entry.id   AF-A0A1Y5RG09-F1
#
_cell.length_a   1.000
_cell.length_b   1.000
_cell.length_c   1.000
_cell.angle_alpha   90.00
_cell.angle_beta   90.00
_cell.angle_gamma   90.00
#
_symmetry.space_group_name_H-M   'P 1'
#
loop_
_entity.id
_entity.type
_entity.pdbx_description
1 polymer ?
#
loop_
_entity_poly.entity_id
_entity_poly.type
_entity_poly.pdbx_seq_one_letter_code
_entity_poly.pdbx_strand_id
1 'polypeptide(L)'
;MEAKEGPMSEQIEITVHTALDQIGQADWDACAAPELADGGRPHDPFTTYRFLHALEVSGSVGGDSGWMPRYLAARQGGVLIGVAPLYAKGHSQGEYVFDHAWAQAWDRAGGRYYPKLQVAVPFTPASGRRLLVKSEHAQVAQSALVQGMVQLAAENHLSSLHLTFCTEAEADAGAQMGLMRRLGQQFHWHNHDYADFDAFLADLAARKRKAIKRERRSAAAFDAEGQIVTLTGDQIRPEHWDAFWMFYQDTGARKWGAPYLTRAFFDVVQERMREDVALVLALRGGVPVAGALNFIGRDVLYGRYWGCVEDHPFLHFELCYYRAIDFAIAHRLSRVEAGAQGEHKLARGYLPTATHSLHWIADPDFAQAVQNFCDAERVAVGEEVDILTSYGPFKHTGDEDVQA
;
A
#
# COMPACT_ATOMS: atom_id res chain seq x y z
N MET A 1 -5.62 50.95 30.18
CA MET A 1 -6.50 49.81 29.86
C MET A 1 -5.88 49.15 28.65
N GLU A 2 -4.90 48.27 28.90
CA GLU A 2 -4.18 47.55 27.85
C GLU A 2 -5.15 46.53 27.24
N ALA A 3 -5.36 46.65 25.93
CA ALA A 3 -6.05 45.64 25.16
C ALA A 3 -5.17 44.38 25.16
N LYS A 4 -5.66 43.30 25.76
CA LYS A 4 -5.13 41.96 25.52
C LYS A 4 -5.28 41.67 24.03
N GLU A 5 -4.16 41.68 23.30
CA GLU A 5 -4.06 40.98 22.03
C GLU A 5 -4.48 39.53 22.27
N GLY A 6 -5.57 39.10 21.62
CA GLY A 6 -5.90 37.68 21.54
C GLY A 6 -4.75 36.94 20.84
N PRO A 7 -4.59 35.63 21.06
CA PRO A 7 -3.51 34.88 20.43
C PRO A 7 -3.62 35.06 18.91
N MET A 8 -2.62 35.71 18.31
CA MET A 8 -2.45 35.69 16.85
C MET A 8 -2.42 34.23 16.45
N SER A 9 -3.36 33.79 15.62
CA SER A 9 -3.29 32.49 14.97
C SER A 9 -1.94 32.41 14.27
N GLU A 10 -1.01 31.62 14.80
CA GLU A 10 0.31 31.47 14.22
C GLU A 10 0.17 30.97 12.78
N GLN A 11 0.80 31.70 11.84
CA GLN A 11 0.77 31.40 10.42
C GLN A 11 1.39 30.02 10.16
N ILE A 12 0.77 29.24 9.27
CA ILE A 12 1.29 27.94 8.85
C ILE A 12 2.12 28.14 7.58
N GLU A 13 3.34 27.67 7.62
CA GLU A 13 4.27 27.65 6.49
C GLU A 13 4.24 26.27 5.84
N ILE A 14 4.14 26.25 4.51
CA ILE A 14 4.25 25.04 3.68
C ILE A 14 5.56 25.11 2.91
N THR A 15 6.39 24.07 3.04
CA THR A 15 7.67 23.94 2.36
C THR A 15 7.73 22.66 1.53
N VAL A 16 8.38 22.74 0.37
CA VAL A 16 8.54 21.62 -0.58
C VAL A 16 10.01 21.23 -0.65
N HIS A 17 10.30 19.95 -0.45
CA HIS A 17 11.62 19.38 -0.39
C HIS A 17 11.85 18.39 -1.53
N THR A 18 13.02 18.42 -2.13
CA THR A 18 13.35 17.54 -3.27
C THR A 18 14.02 16.24 -2.85
N ALA A 19 14.40 16.12 -1.59
CA ALA A 19 15.03 14.97 -0.98
C ALA A 19 14.51 14.81 0.45
N LEU A 20 14.34 13.56 0.90
CA LEU A 20 13.75 13.28 2.20
C LEU A 20 14.65 13.71 3.37
N ASP A 21 15.96 13.69 3.16
CA ASP A 21 16.98 14.08 4.14
C ASP A 21 16.93 15.58 4.52
N GLN A 22 16.34 16.43 3.67
CA GLN A 22 16.12 17.86 3.95
C GLN A 22 15.12 18.09 5.10
N ILE A 23 14.21 17.14 5.33
CA ILE A 23 13.31 17.13 6.49
C ILE A 23 14.00 16.42 7.66
N GLY A 24 14.71 15.33 7.37
CA GLY A 24 15.45 14.54 8.34
C GLY A 24 14.61 13.44 9.00
N GLN A 25 15.28 12.35 9.39
CA GLN A 25 14.62 11.14 9.89
C GLN A 25 13.77 11.38 11.14
N ALA A 26 14.32 12.06 12.15
CA ALA A 26 13.63 12.28 13.41
C ALA A 26 12.33 13.08 13.23
N ASP A 27 12.39 14.14 12.42
CA ASP A 27 11.25 15.02 12.11
C ASP A 27 10.19 14.27 11.29
N TRP A 28 10.60 13.50 10.28
CA TRP A 28 9.69 12.71 9.46
C TRP A 28 8.99 11.61 10.26
N ASP A 29 9.75 10.78 10.98
CA ASP A 29 9.21 9.64 11.73
C ASP A 29 8.35 10.11 12.92
N ALA A 30 8.59 11.28 13.51
CA ALA A 30 7.71 11.87 14.53
C ALA A 30 6.28 12.13 14.00
N CYS A 31 6.14 12.33 12.69
CA CYS A 31 4.85 12.51 12.02
C CYS A 31 4.32 11.19 11.44
N ALA A 32 5.20 10.40 10.82
CA ALA A 32 4.85 9.22 10.04
C ALA A 32 4.63 7.97 10.88
N ALA A 33 5.44 7.81 11.93
CA ALA A 33 5.50 6.61 12.76
C ALA A 33 5.85 6.97 14.23
N PRO A 34 5.02 7.80 14.91
CA PRO A 34 5.26 8.20 16.31
C PRO A 34 5.40 7.00 17.26
N GLU A 35 4.81 5.87 16.91
CA GLU A 35 4.88 4.60 17.60
C GLU A 35 6.29 4.00 17.66
N LEU A 36 7.24 4.45 16.84
CA LEU A 36 8.65 4.06 16.99
C LEU A 36 9.25 4.55 18.32
N ALA A 37 8.68 5.59 18.93
CA ALA A 37 9.15 6.13 20.20
C ALA A 37 8.92 5.17 21.38
N ASP A 38 7.96 4.24 21.28
CA ASP A 38 7.72 3.20 22.30
C ASP A 38 8.56 1.92 22.06
N GLY A 39 9.40 1.90 21.02
CA GLY A 39 10.23 0.77 20.62
C GLY A 39 9.50 -0.32 19.82
N GLY A 40 8.21 -0.15 19.55
CA GLY A 40 7.44 -1.08 18.72
C GLY A 40 7.56 -0.81 17.21
N ARG A 41 6.89 -1.65 16.42
CA ARG A 41 6.86 -1.54 14.96
C ARG A 41 5.99 -0.37 14.49
N PRO A 42 6.26 0.18 13.30
CA PRO A 42 5.40 1.19 12.72
C PRO A 42 4.05 0.59 12.29
N HIS A 43 2.96 1.34 12.38
CA HIS A 43 1.65 0.89 11.86
C HIS A 43 1.71 0.67 10.34
N ASP A 44 2.26 1.65 9.62
CA ASP A 44 2.52 1.58 8.18
C ASP A 44 4.04 1.63 7.96
N PRO A 45 4.71 0.51 7.62
CA PRO A 45 6.15 0.51 7.40
C PRO A 45 6.56 1.35 6.18
N PHE A 46 5.63 1.61 5.26
CA PHE A 46 5.90 2.21 3.96
C PHE A 46 5.96 3.74 4.00
N THR A 47 5.37 4.37 5.00
CA THR A 47 5.46 5.83 5.20
C THR A 47 6.65 6.24 6.07
N THR A 48 7.37 5.28 6.66
CA THR A 48 8.57 5.57 7.47
C THR A 48 9.68 6.21 6.64
N TYR A 49 10.54 6.98 7.30
CA TYR A 49 11.72 7.56 6.67
C TYR A 49 12.58 6.48 6.02
N ARG A 50 12.85 5.37 6.73
CA ARG A 50 13.72 4.30 6.24
C ARG A 50 13.22 3.65 4.94
N PHE A 51 11.91 3.48 4.76
CA PHE A 51 11.36 2.93 3.53
C PHE A 51 11.42 3.92 2.36
N LEU A 52 10.94 5.15 2.57
CA LEU A 52 10.93 6.16 1.51
C LEU A 52 12.35 6.57 1.10
N HIS A 53 13.26 6.69 2.07
CA HIS A 53 14.67 6.90 1.80
C HIS A 53 15.28 5.74 1.01
N ALA A 54 14.93 4.49 1.31
CA ALA A 54 15.40 3.33 0.54
C ALA A 54 14.99 3.40 -0.94
N LEU A 55 13.77 3.87 -1.24
CA LEU A 55 13.35 4.12 -2.61
C LEU A 55 14.18 5.23 -3.28
N GLU A 56 14.46 6.30 -2.54
CA GLU A 56 15.22 7.46 -3.04
C GLU A 56 16.68 7.11 -3.32
N VAL A 57 17.43 6.60 -2.35
CA VAL A 57 18.86 6.33 -2.52
C VAL A 57 19.17 5.14 -3.43
N SER A 58 18.20 4.25 -3.64
CA SER A 58 18.32 3.16 -4.60
C SER A 58 18.07 3.61 -6.05
N GLY A 59 17.58 4.84 -6.26
CA GLY A 59 17.16 5.32 -7.57
C GLY A 59 15.85 4.68 -8.08
N SER A 60 15.07 4.02 -7.19
CA SER A 60 13.74 3.53 -7.54
C SER A 60 12.75 4.69 -7.73
N VAL A 61 13.02 5.83 -7.09
CA VAL A 61 12.40 7.13 -7.38
C VAL A 61 13.47 8.18 -7.68
N GLY A 62 13.07 9.32 -8.22
CA GLY A 62 13.98 10.35 -8.73
C GLY A 62 14.45 10.07 -10.16
N GLY A 63 15.35 10.91 -10.67
CA GLY A 63 15.87 10.81 -12.04
C GLY A 63 14.75 10.69 -13.08
N ASP A 64 14.88 9.68 -13.96
CA ASP A 64 13.94 9.40 -15.06
C ASP A 64 12.86 8.36 -14.69
N SER A 65 12.70 8.01 -13.41
CA SER A 65 11.70 7.02 -12.94
C SER A 65 10.25 7.44 -13.17
N GLY A 66 10.02 8.70 -13.55
CA GLY A 66 8.71 9.34 -13.55
C GLY A 66 8.17 9.65 -12.15
N TRP A 67 8.86 9.26 -11.07
CA TRP A 67 8.56 9.55 -9.68
C TRP A 67 9.50 10.63 -9.12
N MET A 68 9.20 11.90 -9.37
CA MET A 68 10.05 13.01 -8.90
C MET A 68 9.65 13.44 -7.47
N PRO A 69 10.52 13.29 -6.45
CA PRO A 69 10.16 13.64 -5.07
C PRO A 69 9.94 15.15 -4.88
N ARG A 70 8.87 15.48 -4.16
CA ARG A 70 8.46 16.84 -3.77
C ARG A 70 7.85 16.80 -2.37
N TYR A 71 8.54 16.19 -1.41
CA TYR A 71 8.05 15.99 -0.03
C TYR A 71 7.56 17.30 0.56
N LEU A 72 6.39 17.27 1.20
CA LEU A 72 5.78 18.46 1.77
C LEU A 72 5.97 18.47 3.28
N ALA A 73 6.25 19.64 3.86
CA ALA A 73 6.30 19.85 5.30
C ALA A 73 5.46 21.08 5.68
N ALA A 74 4.65 20.94 6.73
CA ALA A 74 3.85 21.99 7.33
C ALA A 74 4.43 22.38 8.70
N ARG A 75 4.69 23.67 8.90
CA ARG A 75 5.21 24.22 10.15
C ARG A 75 4.30 25.32 10.70
N GLN A 76 4.04 25.30 12.01
CA GLN A 76 3.32 26.35 12.72
C GLN A 76 4.25 26.92 13.79
N GLY A 77 4.52 28.23 13.76
CA GLY A 77 5.49 28.85 14.67
C GLY A 77 6.89 28.24 14.59
N GLY A 78 7.29 27.73 13.41
CA GLY A 78 8.55 27.00 13.19
C GLY A 78 8.54 25.52 13.60
N VAL A 79 7.52 25.07 14.34
CA VAL A 79 7.36 23.68 14.77
C VAL A 79 6.77 22.84 13.64
N LEU A 80 7.40 21.70 13.32
CA LEU A 80 6.84 20.75 12.36
C LEU A 80 5.57 20.12 12.90
N ILE A 81 4.47 20.26 12.17
CA ILE A 81 3.14 19.74 12.55
C ILE A 81 2.64 18.62 11.61
N GLY A 82 3.21 18.51 10.41
CA GLY A 82 2.91 17.41 9.50
C GLY A 82 3.77 17.39 8.24
N VAL A 83 3.78 16.23 7.58
CA VAL A 83 4.48 15.98 6.31
C VAL A 83 3.61 15.13 5.37
N ALA A 84 3.95 15.12 4.09
CA ALA A 84 3.30 14.24 3.11
C ALA A 84 4.29 13.72 2.05
N PRO A 85 4.21 12.42 1.66
CA PRO A 85 5.02 11.84 0.61
C PRO A 85 4.47 12.23 -0.76
N LEU A 86 4.81 13.46 -1.18
CA LEU A 86 4.35 14.07 -2.41
C LEU A 86 5.38 13.90 -3.54
N TYR A 87 4.89 13.60 -4.74
CA TYR A 87 5.70 13.41 -5.94
C TYR A 87 5.05 14.12 -7.14
N ALA A 88 5.88 14.73 -7.99
CA ALA A 88 5.46 15.09 -9.34
C ALA A 88 5.59 13.84 -10.26
N LYS A 89 4.54 13.55 -11.02
CA LYS A 89 4.42 12.35 -11.87
C LYS A 89 4.44 12.72 -13.35
N GLY A 90 5.28 12.03 -14.11
CA GLY A 90 5.29 12.08 -15.59
C GLY A 90 4.42 11.02 -16.27
N HIS A 91 3.92 10.03 -15.51
CA HIS A 91 3.05 8.94 -15.95
C HIS A 91 2.34 8.32 -14.73
N SER A 92 1.29 7.51 -14.92
CA SER A 92 0.61 6.82 -13.79
C SER A 92 1.16 5.45 -13.41
N GLN A 93 2.25 4.99 -14.02
CA GLN A 93 2.83 3.68 -13.66
C GLN A 93 3.28 3.63 -12.19
N GLY A 94 2.98 2.52 -11.51
CA GLY A 94 3.34 2.29 -10.12
C GLY A 94 2.39 2.88 -9.07
N GLU A 95 1.31 3.57 -9.48
CA GLU A 95 0.33 4.17 -8.56
C GLU A 95 -0.75 3.19 -8.10
N TYR A 96 -1.03 2.14 -8.88
CA TYR A 96 -2.05 1.11 -8.61
C TYR A 96 -3.50 1.62 -8.45
N VAL A 97 -3.74 2.90 -8.76
CA VAL A 97 -5.07 3.51 -8.89
C VAL A 97 -5.16 3.94 -10.35
N PHE A 98 -5.67 3.03 -11.20
CA PHE A 98 -5.57 3.10 -12.66
C PHE A 98 -6.36 4.26 -13.30
N ASP A 99 -5.78 5.46 -13.33
CA ASP A 99 -6.35 6.66 -13.95
C ASP A 99 -5.91 6.87 -15.41
N HIS A 100 -5.26 5.87 -16.02
CA HIS A 100 -4.88 5.92 -17.44
C HIS A 100 -6.06 6.26 -18.36
N ALA A 101 -7.27 5.81 -18.01
CA ALA A 101 -8.49 6.16 -18.74
C ALA A 101 -8.80 7.66 -18.68
N TRP A 102 -8.58 8.31 -17.53
CA TRP A 102 -8.75 9.75 -17.36
C TRP A 102 -7.67 10.50 -18.15
N ALA A 103 -6.41 10.08 -18.02
CA ALA A 103 -5.29 10.65 -18.76
C ALA A 103 -5.53 10.62 -20.28
N GLN A 104 -5.91 9.46 -20.82
CA GLN A 104 -6.21 9.29 -22.23
C GLN A 104 -7.43 10.10 -22.68
N ALA A 105 -8.48 10.19 -21.86
CA ALA A 105 -9.65 11.00 -22.18
C ALA A 105 -9.28 12.48 -22.26
N TRP A 106 -8.46 12.97 -21.33
CA TRP A 106 -8.02 14.36 -21.29
C TRP A 106 -7.06 14.71 -22.43
N ASP A 107 -6.09 13.84 -22.72
CA ASP A 107 -5.16 14.05 -23.84
C ASP A 107 -5.91 14.04 -25.19
N ARG A 108 -6.94 13.19 -25.35
CA ARG A 108 -7.81 13.19 -26.54
C ARG A 108 -8.65 14.48 -26.67
N ALA A 109 -8.97 15.13 -25.56
CA ALA A 109 -9.64 16.43 -25.55
C ALA A 109 -8.68 17.61 -25.83
N GLY A 110 -7.39 17.34 -26.08
CA GLY A 110 -6.36 18.36 -26.31
C GLY A 110 -5.70 18.88 -25.03
N GLY A 111 -6.04 18.30 -23.87
CA GLY A 111 -5.40 18.57 -22.60
C GLY A 111 -4.02 17.94 -22.48
N ARG A 112 -3.36 18.21 -21.36
CA ARG A 112 -2.12 17.52 -20.95
C ARG A 112 -2.33 16.99 -19.54
N TYR A 113 -2.38 15.68 -19.38
CA TYR A 113 -2.61 15.08 -18.06
C TYR A 113 -1.36 15.08 -17.17
N TYR A 114 -0.17 15.10 -17.75
CA TYR A 114 1.09 15.15 -16.99
C TYR A 114 1.85 16.46 -17.26
N PRO A 115 2.60 16.99 -16.28
CA PRO A 115 2.77 16.44 -14.94
C PRO A 115 1.55 16.65 -14.03
N LYS A 116 1.37 15.71 -13.09
CA LYS A 116 0.39 15.78 -11.99
C LYS A 116 1.08 15.63 -10.64
N LEU A 117 0.41 16.01 -9.56
CA LEU A 117 0.85 15.73 -8.20
C LEU A 117 0.24 14.43 -7.65
N GLN A 118 1.06 13.65 -6.97
CA GLN A 118 0.68 12.37 -6.39
C GLN A 118 1.22 12.25 -4.96
N VAL A 119 0.32 12.17 -4.01
CA VAL A 119 0.62 11.76 -2.64
C VAL A 119 0.36 10.27 -2.53
N ALA A 120 1.42 9.50 -2.36
CA ALA A 120 1.37 8.05 -2.32
C ALA A 120 2.64 7.51 -1.69
N VAL A 121 2.62 6.22 -1.36
CA VAL A 121 3.86 5.47 -1.24
C VAL A 121 4.16 4.81 -2.60
N PRO A 122 5.32 5.09 -3.22
CA PRO A 122 5.64 4.55 -4.54
C PRO A 122 5.56 3.02 -4.57
N PHE A 123 5.01 2.49 -5.66
CA PHE A 123 4.95 1.05 -5.96
C PHE A 123 4.26 0.18 -4.90
N THR A 124 3.45 0.80 -4.05
CA THR A 124 2.94 0.20 -2.81
C THR A 124 1.44 0.45 -2.64
N PRO A 125 0.58 -0.47 -3.09
CA PRO A 125 -0.87 -0.34 -2.96
C PRO A 125 -1.37 -0.74 -1.56
N ALA A 126 -0.85 -0.07 -0.53
CA ALA A 126 -1.21 -0.30 0.88
C ALA A 126 -2.16 0.79 1.35
N SER A 127 -3.28 0.44 1.99
CA SER A 127 -4.10 1.46 2.65
C SER A 127 -3.40 1.98 3.90
N GLY A 128 -3.28 3.30 4.02
CA GLY A 128 -2.58 3.93 5.14
C GLY A 128 -2.65 5.45 5.10
N ARG A 129 -2.05 6.09 6.11
CA ARG A 129 -2.02 7.56 6.19
C ARG A 129 -1.20 8.13 5.04
N ARG A 130 -1.64 9.27 4.49
CA ARG A 130 -0.91 10.05 3.47
C ARG A 130 -0.65 11.48 3.92
N LEU A 131 -1.45 11.96 4.86
CA LEU A 131 -1.25 13.20 5.60
C LEU A 131 -0.69 12.83 6.98
N LEU A 132 0.64 12.80 7.04
CA LEU A 132 1.40 12.34 8.20
C LEU A 132 1.53 13.51 9.17
N VAL A 133 0.55 13.66 10.05
CA VAL A 133 0.40 14.79 10.98
C VAL A 133 0.61 14.37 12.43
N LYS A 134 1.08 15.29 13.26
CA LYS A 134 1.12 15.09 14.71
C LYS A 134 -0.28 15.16 15.28
N SER A 135 -0.61 14.26 16.22
CA SER A 135 -1.97 14.07 16.73
C SER A 135 -2.56 15.36 17.33
N GLU A 136 -1.75 16.14 18.04
CA GLU A 136 -2.13 17.40 18.66
C GLU A 136 -2.43 18.53 17.65
N HIS A 137 -1.99 18.38 16.40
CA HIS A 137 -2.22 19.33 15.30
C HIS A 137 -3.03 18.72 14.14
N ALA A 138 -3.66 17.56 14.33
CA ALA A 138 -4.10 16.72 13.21
C ALA A 138 -5.00 17.46 12.21
N GLN A 139 -6.06 18.12 12.68
CA GLN A 139 -7.03 18.81 11.82
C GLN A 139 -6.42 20.00 11.08
N VAL A 140 -5.64 20.82 11.79
CA VAL A 140 -5.04 22.04 11.24
C VAL A 140 -3.94 21.69 10.24
N ALA A 141 -3.09 20.70 10.55
CA ALA A 141 -2.03 20.24 9.68
C ALA A 141 -2.58 19.54 8.42
N GLN A 142 -3.62 18.71 8.55
CA GLN A 142 -4.26 18.07 7.38
C GLN A 142 -4.83 19.10 6.42
N SER A 143 -5.57 20.08 6.94
CA SER A 143 -6.13 21.18 6.14
C SER A 143 -5.02 21.96 5.43
N ALA A 144 -3.95 22.31 6.15
CA ALA A 144 -2.84 23.07 5.60
C ALA A 144 -2.08 22.30 4.51
N LEU A 145 -1.83 20.99 4.71
CA LEU A 145 -1.19 20.14 3.70
C LEU A 145 -2.05 20.03 2.44
N VAL A 146 -3.36 19.78 2.57
CA VAL A 146 -4.27 19.67 1.41
C VAL A 146 -4.35 20.99 0.65
N GLN A 147 -4.58 22.10 1.35
CA GLN A 147 -4.64 23.43 0.73
C GLN A 147 -3.32 23.79 0.06
N GLY A 148 -2.19 23.54 0.74
CA GLY A 148 -0.85 23.78 0.20
C GLY A 148 -0.58 22.99 -1.07
N MET A 149 -1.00 21.72 -1.15
CA MET A 149 -0.86 20.90 -2.37
C MET A 149 -1.76 21.36 -3.50
N VAL A 150 -3.00 21.73 -3.22
CA VAL A 150 -3.93 22.26 -4.24
C VAL A 150 -3.40 23.59 -4.78
N GLN A 151 -2.96 24.49 -3.91
CA GLN A 151 -2.35 25.76 -4.30
C GLN A 151 -1.08 25.53 -5.13
N LEU A 152 -0.19 24.63 -4.68
CA LEU A 152 1.02 24.25 -5.42
C LEU A 152 0.68 23.73 -6.82
N ALA A 153 -0.33 22.87 -6.94
CA ALA A 153 -0.78 22.35 -8.23
C ALA A 153 -1.33 23.47 -9.14
N ALA A 154 -2.19 24.32 -8.61
CA ALA A 154 -2.81 25.41 -9.36
C ALA A 154 -1.80 26.46 -9.84
N GLU A 155 -0.90 26.91 -8.96
CA GLU A 155 0.12 27.94 -9.27
C GLU A 155 1.16 27.44 -10.28
N ASN A 156 1.40 26.13 -10.33
CA ASN A 156 2.31 25.51 -11.31
C ASN A 156 1.58 24.98 -12.55
N HIS A 157 0.29 25.29 -12.71
CA HIS A 157 -0.54 24.85 -13.84
C HIS A 157 -0.52 23.33 -14.08
N LEU A 158 -0.47 22.57 -12.98
CA LEU A 158 -0.56 21.11 -13.02
C LEU A 158 -2.01 20.70 -13.24
N SER A 159 -2.21 19.61 -13.98
CA SER A 159 -3.54 19.11 -14.35
C SER A 159 -4.37 18.67 -13.13
N SER A 160 -3.70 18.12 -12.11
CA SER A 160 -4.36 17.45 -11.01
C SER A 160 -3.46 17.17 -9.80
N LEU A 161 -4.11 16.85 -8.68
CA LEU A 161 -3.55 16.34 -7.45
C LEU A 161 -4.31 15.07 -7.04
N HIS A 162 -3.58 14.03 -6.65
CA HIS A 162 -4.15 12.75 -6.22
C HIS A 162 -3.56 12.32 -4.87
N LEU A 163 -4.40 11.90 -3.93
CA LEU A 163 -4.01 11.15 -2.74
C LEU A 163 -4.56 9.74 -2.90
N THR A 164 -3.70 8.72 -2.99
CA THR A 164 -4.14 7.34 -3.27
C THR A 164 -3.86 6.40 -2.11
N PHE A 165 -4.80 5.48 -1.86
CA PHE A 165 -4.80 4.56 -0.73
C PHE A 165 -4.73 5.29 0.63
N CYS A 166 -5.35 6.46 0.71
CA CYS A 166 -5.50 7.17 1.97
C CYS A 166 -6.50 6.44 2.87
N THR A 167 -6.47 6.77 4.16
CA THR A 167 -7.47 6.27 5.11
C THR A 167 -8.87 6.80 4.76
N GLU A 168 -9.91 6.10 5.22
CA GLU A 168 -11.29 6.60 5.10
C GLU A 168 -11.46 7.97 5.78
N ALA A 169 -10.89 8.14 6.97
CA ALA A 169 -10.94 9.40 7.70
C ALA A 169 -10.30 10.57 6.92
N GLU A 170 -9.16 10.33 6.25
CA GLU A 170 -8.56 11.33 5.35
C GLU A 170 -9.45 11.59 4.14
N ALA A 171 -10.09 10.56 3.58
CA ALA A 171 -11.01 10.70 2.46
C ALA A 171 -12.23 11.56 2.82
N ASP A 172 -12.82 11.34 3.99
CA ASP A 172 -13.96 12.13 4.47
C ASP A 172 -13.57 13.58 4.74
N ALA A 173 -12.42 13.80 5.38
CA ALA A 173 -11.90 15.15 5.62
C ALA A 173 -11.58 15.89 4.32
N GLY A 174 -10.93 15.23 3.36
CA GLY A 174 -10.61 15.81 2.06
C GLY A 174 -11.85 16.12 1.22
N ALA A 175 -12.88 15.29 1.28
CA ALA A 175 -14.16 15.56 0.62
C ALA A 175 -14.84 16.83 1.16
N GLN A 176 -14.78 17.04 2.48
CA GLN A 176 -15.26 18.30 3.11
C GLN A 176 -14.44 19.53 2.67
N MET A 177 -13.20 19.33 2.24
CA MET A 177 -12.34 20.37 1.66
C MET A 177 -12.55 20.56 0.15
N GLY A 178 -13.49 19.85 -0.46
CA GLY A 178 -13.83 19.96 -1.88
C GLY A 178 -13.05 19.04 -2.82
N LEU A 179 -12.30 18.06 -2.30
CA LEU A 179 -11.68 17.03 -3.14
C LEU A 179 -12.71 15.95 -3.51
N MET A 180 -12.56 15.37 -4.70
CA MET A 180 -13.41 14.30 -5.20
C MET A 180 -12.98 12.97 -4.59
N ARG A 181 -13.88 12.28 -3.88
CA ARG A 181 -13.63 10.94 -3.31
C ARG A 181 -13.91 9.86 -4.35
N ARG A 182 -12.97 8.92 -4.49
CA ARG A 182 -13.12 7.70 -5.29
C ARG A 182 -13.01 6.47 -4.38
N LEU A 183 -13.84 5.46 -4.64
CA LEU A 183 -13.74 4.15 -4.01
C LEU A 183 -13.13 3.15 -4.99
N GLY A 184 -12.15 2.40 -4.50
CA GLY A 184 -11.66 1.19 -5.13
C GLY A 184 -11.91 -0.03 -4.23
N GLN A 185 -11.50 -1.20 -4.71
CA GLN A 185 -11.64 -2.45 -4.00
C GLN A 185 -10.28 -3.17 -3.94
N GLN A 186 -9.99 -3.74 -2.77
CA GLN A 186 -8.96 -4.75 -2.57
C GLN A 186 -9.54 -5.95 -1.83
N PHE A 187 -8.70 -6.94 -1.53
CA PHE A 187 -9.10 -8.11 -0.75
C PHE A 187 -8.12 -8.34 0.39
N HIS A 188 -8.61 -8.30 1.63
CA HIS A 188 -7.83 -8.45 2.85
C HIS A 188 -8.29 -9.69 3.62
N TRP A 189 -7.36 -10.40 4.24
CA TRP A 189 -7.69 -11.48 5.18
C TRP A 189 -7.68 -10.91 6.59
N HIS A 190 -8.70 -11.23 7.37
CA HIS A 190 -8.85 -10.74 8.75
C HIS A 190 -8.65 -11.89 9.73
N ASN A 191 -7.89 -11.61 10.79
CA ASN A 191 -7.67 -12.54 11.87
C ASN A 191 -8.76 -12.38 12.93
N HIS A 192 -9.62 -13.38 13.09
CA HIS A 192 -10.64 -13.41 14.15
C HIS A 192 -10.10 -14.11 15.40
N ASP A 193 -8.86 -13.76 15.80
CA ASP A 193 -8.12 -14.38 16.91
C ASP A 193 -7.98 -15.91 16.78
N TYR A 194 -7.74 -16.38 15.55
CA TYR A 194 -7.56 -17.81 15.28
C TYR A 194 -6.34 -18.35 16.04
N ALA A 195 -6.47 -19.53 16.66
CA ALA A 195 -5.36 -20.18 17.36
C ALA A 195 -4.30 -20.74 16.39
N ASP A 196 -4.75 -21.25 15.24
CA ASP A 196 -3.93 -21.81 14.17
C ASP A 196 -4.68 -21.77 12.83
N PHE A 197 -4.02 -22.25 11.76
CA PHE A 197 -4.61 -22.27 10.43
C PHE A 197 -5.82 -23.20 10.31
N ASP A 198 -5.87 -24.30 11.08
CA ASP A 198 -7.01 -25.21 11.04
C ASP A 198 -8.25 -24.58 11.70
N ALA A 199 -8.07 -23.75 12.73
CA ALA A 199 -9.13 -22.92 13.30
C ALA A 199 -9.70 -21.94 12.27
N PHE A 200 -8.85 -21.27 11.49
CA PHE A 200 -9.29 -20.46 10.35
C PHE A 200 -10.07 -21.30 9.32
N LEU A 201 -9.57 -22.47 8.93
CA LEU A 201 -10.26 -23.33 7.96
C LEU A 201 -11.61 -23.86 8.46
N ALA A 202 -11.78 -24.00 9.77
CA ALA A 202 -13.04 -24.42 10.38
C ALA A 202 -14.17 -23.39 10.18
N ASP A 203 -13.82 -22.11 10.03
CA ASP A 203 -14.72 -20.99 9.77
C ASP A 203 -15.23 -20.95 8.32
N LEU A 204 -14.47 -21.56 7.40
CA LEU A 204 -14.83 -21.62 5.98
C LEU A 204 -15.89 -22.68 5.66
N ALA A 205 -16.65 -22.43 4.60
CA ALA A 205 -17.55 -23.41 4.00
C ALA A 205 -16.78 -24.68 3.58
N ALA A 206 -17.42 -25.85 3.72
CA ALA A 206 -16.75 -27.15 3.57
C ALA A 206 -16.04 -27.32 2.22
N ARG A 207 -16.66 -26.85 1.12
CA ARG A 207 -16.07 -26.86 -0.22
C ARG A 207 -14.78 -26.03 -0.29
N LYS A 208 -14.77 -24.83 0.29
CA LYS A 208 -13.61 -23.92 0.30
C LYS A 208 -12.48 -24.50 1.16
N ARG A 209 -12.80 -24.99 2.37
CA ARG A 209 -11.84 -25.72 3.22
C ARG A 209 -11.20 -26.90 2.49
N LYS A 210 -11.99 -27.76 1.84
CA LYS A 210 -11.48 -28.92 1.08
C LYS A 210 -10.55 -28.49 -0.05
N ALA A 211 -10.89 -27.41 -0.77
CA ALA A 211 -10.06 -26.86 -1.83
C ALA A 211 -8.72 -26.34 -1.31
N ILE A 212 -8.71 -25.50 -0.27
CA ILE A 212 -7.47 -24.99 0.34
C ILE A 212 -6.59 -26.14 0.84
N LYS A 213 -7.15 -27.13 1.55
CA LYS A 213 -6.37 -28.30 2.00
C LYS A 213 -5.76 -29.08 0.84
N ARG A 214 -6.43 -29.16 -0.32
CA ARG A 214 -5.87 -29.79 -1.52
C ARG A 214 -4.74 -28.96 -2.11
N GLU A 215 -4.93 -27.65 -2.25
CA GLU A 215 -3.92 -26.72 -2.79
C GLU A 215 -2.64 -26.76 -1.94
N ARG A 216 -2.77 -26.69 -0.60
CA ARG A 216 -1.63 -26.81 0.33
C ARG A 216 -0.93 -28.16 0.22
N ARG A 217 -1.67 -29.27 0.11
CA ARG A 217 -1.06 -30.61 -0.11
C ARG A 217 -0.32 -30.71 -1.44
N SER A 218 -0.86 -30.11 -2.50
CA SER A 218 -0.18 -30.08 -3.81
C SER A 218 1.09 -29.24 -3.76
N ALA A 219 1.07 -28.09 -3.07
CA ALA A 219 2.27 -27.28 -2.86
C ALA A 219 3.28 -28.01 -1.96
N ALA A 220 2.84 -28.70 -0.89
CA ALA A 220 3.69 -29.50 -0.02
C ALA A 220 4.30 -30.73 -0.73
N ALA A 221 3.79 -31.15 -1.89
CA ALA A 221 4.47 -32.16 -2.70
C ALA A 221 5.84 -31.67 -3.20
N PHE A 222 6.07 -30.36 -3.23
CA PHE A 222 7.40 -29.77 -3.42
C PHE A 222 8.39 -30.23 -2.32
N ASP A 223 7.91 -30.48 -1.10
CA ASP A 223 8.75 -30.86 0.04
C ASP A 223 9.38 -32.27 -0.11
N ALA A 224 8.97 -33.06 -1.10
CA ALA A 224 9.67 -34.31 -1.42
C ALA A 224 11.13 -34.08 -1.87
N GLU A 225 11.42 -32.90 -2.42
CA GLU A 225 12.74 -32.53 -2.96
C GLU A 225 13.18 -31.10 -2.56
N GLY A 226 12.36 -30.41 -1.77
CA GLY A 226 12.53 -29.01 -1.42
C GLY A 226 12.07 -28.65 -0.02
N GLN A 227 12.08 -27.37 0.29
CA GLN A 227 11.68 -26.82 1.58
C GLN A 227 11.07 -25.43 1.39
N ILE A 228 9.92 -25.17 2.01
CA ILE A 228 9.37 -23.81 2.13
C ILE A 228 9.76 -23.24 3.50
N VAL A 229 10.46 -22.10 3.50
CA VAL A 229 10.91 -21.41 4.71
C VAL A 229 10.37 -19.98 4.76
N THR A 230 10.12 -19.48 5.97
CA THR A 230 9.87 -18.05 6.21
C THR A 230 11.03 -17.50 7.02
N LEU A 231 11.70 -16.48 6.50
CA LEU A 231 12.88 -15.86 7.07
C LEU A 231 12.56 -14.43 7.51
N THR A 232 13.03 -14.05 8.69
CA THR A 232 12.93 -12.68 9.23
C THR A 232 14.27 -12.21 9.79
N GLY A 233 14.49 -10.89 9.85
CA GLY A 233 15.66 -10.30 10.51
C GLY A 233 16.99 -10.87 10.01
N ASP A 234 17.86 -11.27 10.94
CA ASP A 234 19.17 -11.84 10.65
C ASP A 234 19.15 -13.20 9.90
N GLN A 235 17.99 -13.88 9.80
CA GLN A 235 17.85 -15.06 8.96
C GLN A 235 17.89 -14.70 7.46
N ILE A 236 17.59 -13.44 7.14
CA ILE A 236 17.67 -12.92 5.77
C ILE A 236 19.12 -12.51 5.51
N ARG A 237 19.74 -13.17 4.53
CA ARG A 237 21.13 -12.97 4.13
C ARG A 237 21.20 -12.39 2.72
N PRO A 238 22.29 -11.71 2.35
CA PRO A 238 22.44 -11.07 1.03
C PRO A 238 22.09 -11.97 -0.16
N GLU A 239 22.47 -13.25 -0.12
CA GLU A 239 22.20 -14.22 -1.20
C GLU A 239 20.70 -14.46 -1.43
N HIS A 240 19.84 -14.24 -0.43
CA HIS A 240 18.41 -14.36 -0.60
C HIS A 240 17.85 -13.22 -1.46
N TRP A 241 18.44 -12.02 -1.38
CA TRP A 241 18.05 -10.88 -2.21
C TRP A 241 18.52 -11.02 -3.65
N ASP A 242 19.67 -11.66 -3.88
CA ASP A 242 20.13 -11.98 -5.23
C ASP A 242 19.15 -12.91 -5.93
N ALA A 243 18.70 -13.96 -5.25
CA ALA A 243 17.67 -14.85 -5.78
C ALA A 243 16.33 -14.12 -5.98
N PHE A 244 15.90 -13.33 -4.98
CA PHE A 244 14.64 -12.60 -5.06
C PHE A 244 14.63 -11.55 -6.18
N TRP A 245 15.76 -10.92 -6.48
CA TRP A 245 15.88 -10.01 -7.60
C TRP A 245 15.62 -10.70 -8.94
N MET A 246 16.06 -11.94 -9.12
CA MET A 246 15.71 -12.72 -10.33
C MET A 246 14.20 -12.97 -10.40
N PHE A 247 13.59 -13.35 -9.28
CA PHE A 247 12.14 -13.60 -9.20
C PHE A 247 11.33 -12.35 -9.51
N TYR A 248 11.74 -11.22 -8.94
CA TYR A 248 11.11 -9.93 -9.13
C TYR A 248 11.20 -9.45 -10.58
N GLN A 249 12.36 -9.59 -11.22
CA GLN A 249 12.54 -9.22 -12.62
C GLN A 249 11.68 -10.06 -13.56
N ASP A 250 11.59 -11.38 -13.35
CA ASP A 250 10.76 -12.26 -14.19
C ASP A 250 9.27 -11.87 -14.13
N THR A 251 8.75 -11.61 -12.92
CA THR A 251 7.39 -11.11 -12.75
C THR A 251 7.21 -9.70 -13.33
N GLY A 252 8.20 -8.83 -13.14
CA GLY A 252 8.24 -7.47 -13.67
C GLY A 252 8.14 -7.42 -15.19
N ALA A 253 8.99 -8.19 -15.87
CA ALA A 253 9.02 -8.30 -17.33
C ALA A 253 7.69 -8.79 -17.90
N ARG A 254 7.08 -9.82 -17.28
CA ARG A 254 5.80 -10.37 -17.75
C ARG A 254 4.61 -9.43 -17.57
N LYS A 255 4.60 -8.59 -16.52
CA LYS A 255 3.43 -7.77 -16.16
C LYS A 255 3.55 -6.29 -16.56
N TRP A 256 4.75 -5.71 -16.56
CA TRP A 256 4.97 -4.26 -16.63
C TRP A 256 6.08 -3.85 -17.62
N GLY A 257 6.73 -4.80 -18.29
CA GLY A 257 7.86 -4.56 -19.18
C GLY A 257 9.19 -4.35 -18.44
N ALA A 258 9.23 -3.43 -17.47
CA ALA A 258 10.39 -3.19 -16.61
C ALA A 258 10.01 -3.24 -15.11
N PRO A 259 10.92 -3.69 -14.22
CA PRO A 259 10.71 -3.63 -12.78
C PRO A 259 10.73 -2.18 -12.27
N TYR A 260 9.95 -1.90 -11.23
CA TYR A 260 9.89 -0.57 -10.60
C TYR A 260 11.06 -0.30 -9.66
N LEU A 261 11.40 -1.30 -8.84
CA LEU A 261 12.48 -1.23 -7.88
C LEU A 261 13.80 -1.58 -8.55
N THR A 262 14.87 -0.93 -8.12
CA THR A 262 16.23 -1.29 -8.53
C THR A 262 16.79 -2.42 -7.66
N ARG A 263 17.86 -3.08 -8.11
CA ARG A 263 18.56 -4.08 -7.27
C ARG A 263 19.06 -3.46 -5.96
N ALA A 264 19.53 -2.21 -6.00
CA ALA A 264 20.07 -1.51 -4.84
C ALA A 264 19.02 -1.29 -3.73
N PHE A 265 17.72 -1.24 -4.07
CA PHE A 265 16.67 -1.16 -3.07
C PHE A 265 16.74 -2.32 -2.07
N PHE A 266 16.96 -3.54 -2.55
CA PHE A 266 17.02 -4.72 -1.70
C PHE A 266 18.26 -4.74 -0.79
N ASP A 267 19.37 -4.13 -1.21
CA ASP A 267 20.56 -3.98 -0.35
C ASP A 267 20.28 -2.99 0.80
N VAL A 268 19.58 -1.89 0.51
CA VAL A 268 19.19 -0.92 1.55
C VAL A 268 18.17 -1.54 2.51
N VAL A 269 17.24 -2.35 2.00
CA VAL A 269 16.29 -3.11 2.84
C VAL A 269 17.04 -4.10 3.73
N GLN A 270 18.04 -4.83 3.24
CA GLN A 270 18.87 -5.71 4.06
C GLN A 270 19.55 -4.96 5.22
N GLU A 271 20.16 -3.81 4.91
CA GLU A 271 20.89 -3.03 5.89
C GLU A 271 19.95 -2.45 6.98
N ARG A 272 18.82 -1.88 6.56
CA ARG A 272 18.03 -0.97 7.41
C ARG A 272 16.66 -1.48 7.81
N MET A 273 16.14 -2.50 7.13
CA MET A 273 14.74 -2.92 7.24
C MET A 273 14.54 -4.44 7.30
N ARG A 274 15.59 -5.26 7.41
CA ARG A 274 15.43 -6.73 7.46
C ARG A 274 14.54 -7.21 8.62
N GLU A 275 14.48 -6.44 9.72
CA GLU A 275 13.59 -6.69 10.86
C GLU A 275 12.11 -6.38 10.58
N ASP A 276 11.84 -5.58 9.55
CA ASP A 276 10.51 -5.23 9.06
C ASP A 276 10.03 -6.18 7.94
N VAL A 277 10.77 -7.26 7.66
CA VAL A 277 10.51 -8.13 6.51
C VAL A 277 10.24 -9.57 6.95
N ALA A 278 9.25 -10.18 6.30
CA ALA A 278 9.07 -11.64 6.25
C ALA A 278 9.21 -12.12 4.81
N LEU A 279 10.31 -12.84 4.54
CA LEU A 279 10.63 -13.39 3.23
C LEU A 279 10.31 -14.90 3.20
N VAL A 280 9.32 -15.29 2.42
CA VAL A 280 8.96 -16.70 2.22
C VAL A 280 9.69 -17.22 0.99
N LEU A 281 10.48 -18.28 1.11
CA LEU A 281 11.25 -18.88 0.01
C LEU A 281 10.89 -20.36 -0.16
N ALA A 282 10.78 -20.80 -1.40
CA ALA A 282 10.81 -22.21 -1.77
C ALA A 282 12.23 -22.57 -2.21
N LEU A 283 12.84 -23.55 -1.55
CA LEU A 283 14.21 -24.00 -1.77
C LEU A 283 14.19 -25.40 -2.37
N ARG A 284 14.94 -25.65 -3.46
CA ARG A 284 15.21 -27.00 -3.98
C ARG A 284 16.68 -27.32 -3.78
N GLY A 285 17.01 -28.37 -3.05
CA GLY A 285 18.41 -28.69 -2.71
C GLY A 285 19.16 -27.52 -2.02
N GLY A 286 18.45 -26.69 -1.25
CA GLY A 286 19.01 -25.49 -0.60
C GLY A 286 19.08 -24.23 -1.47
N VAL A 287 18.71 -24.30 -2.75
CA VAL A 287 18.73 -23.16 -3.69
C VAL A 287 17.33 -22.56 -3.80
N PRO A 288 17.14 -21.23 -3.62
CA PRO A 288 15.84 -20.60 -3.82
C PRO A 288 15.36 -20.69 -5.27
N VAL A 289 14.11 -21.11 -5.47
CA VAL A 289 13.46 -21.22 -6.80
C VAL A 289 12.21 -20.37 -6.93
N ALA A 290 11.63 -19.94 -5.81
CA ALA A 290 10.51 -19.00 -5.76
C ALA A 290 10.50 -18.24 -4.43
N GLY A 291 9.85 -17.07 -4.39
CA GLY A 291 9.77 -16.30 -3.17
C GLY A 291 8.68 -15.23 -3.14
N ALA A 292 8.14 -14.99 -1.95
CA ALA A 292 7.21 -13.92 -1.63
C ALA A 292 7.82 -12.96 -0.60
N LEU A 293 7.82 -11.66 -0.90
CA LEU A 293 8.24 -10.61 0.02
C LEU A 293 7.03 -9.98 0.71
N ASN A 294 7.08 -9.98 2.04
CA ASN A 294 6.11 -9.29 2.89
C ASN A 294 6.83 -8.27 3.78
N PHE A 295 6.17 -7.15 4.06
CA PHE A 295 6.58 -6.19 5.08
C PHE A 295 5.67 -6.32 6.30
N ILE A 296 6.25 -6.14 7.49
CA ILE A 296 5.60 -6.35 8.78
C ILE A 296 5.31 -4.97 9.39
N GLY A 297 4.03 -4.60 9.46
CA GLY A 297 3.58 -3.47 10.27
C GLY A 297 3.31 -3.88 11.72
N ARG A 298 2.80 -2.95 12.52
CA ARG A 298 2.41 -3.19 13.92
C ARG A 298 1.30 -4.24 14.02
N ASP A 299 0.27 -4.10 13.18
CA ASP A 299 -0.95 -4.91 13.24
C ASP A 299 -1.24 -5.66 11.93
N VAL A 300 -0.43 -5.46 10.90
CA VAL A 300 -0.74 -5.86 9.52
C VAL A 300 0.47 -6.51 8.86
N LEU A 301 0.24 -7.62 8.16
CA LEU A 301 1.22 -8.17 7.22
C LEU A 301 0.90 -7.71 5.80
N TYR A 302 1.89 -7.21 5.10
CA TYR A 302 1.73 -6.60 3.79
C TYR A 302 2.47 -7.40 2.71
N GLY A 303 1.74 -8.22 1.95
CA GLY A 303 2.31 -8.96 0.81
C GLY A 303 2.53 -8.04 -0.39
N ARG A 304 3.74 -8.03 -0.95
CA ARG A 304 4.12 -7.06 -2.00
C ARG A 304 4.56 -7.72 -3.30
N TYR A 305 5.68 -8.40 -3.28
CA TYR A 305 6.30 -8.93 -4.49
C TYR A 305 6.38 -10.44 -4.43
N TRP A 306 6.19 -11.06 -5.59
CA TRP A 306 6.30 -12.48 -5.79
C TRP A 306 7.03 -12.74 -7.09
N GLY A 307 7.78 -13.83 -7.14
CA GLY A 307 8.16 -14.43 -8.40
C GLY A 307 8.75 -15.82 -8.19
N CYS A 308 9.07 -16.45 -9.32
CA CYS A 308 9.71 -17.74 -9.36
C CYS A 308 10.55 -17.88 -10.63
N VAL A 309 11.52 -18.78 -10.59
CA VAL A 309 12.21 -19.32 -11.77
C VAL A 309 11.77 -20.73 -12.11
N GLU A 310 11.07 -21.40 -11.19
CA GLU A 310 10.38 -22.66 -11.42
C GLU A 310 8.88 -22.52 -11.15
N ASP A 311 8.05 -22.95 -12.10
CA ASP A 311 6.60 -23.01 -11.91
C ASP A 311 6.20 -24.36 -11.32
N HIS A 312 5.49 -24.32 -10.18
CA HIS A 312 4.99 -25.49 -9.47
C HIS A 312 3.52 -25.30 -9.11
N PRO A 313 2.69 -26.36 -9.25
CA PRO A 313 1.27 -26.26 -8.95
C PRO A 313 0.99 -25.67 -7.56
N PHE A 314 0.23 -24.58 -7.53
CA PHE A 314 -0.23 -23.88 -6.33
C PHE A 314 0.86 -23.26 -5.43
N LEU A 315 2.13 -23.26 -5.86
CA LEU A 315 3.23 -22.69 -5.08
C LEU A 315 3.04 -21.19 -4.82
N HIS A 316 2.56 -20.45 -5.82
CA HIS A 316 2.17 -19.04 -5.65
C HIS A 316 1.17 -18.85 -4.51
N PHE A 317 0.17 -19.73 -4.37
CA PHE A 317 -0.84 -19.57 -3.33
C PHE A 317 -0.31 -19.93 -1.95
N GLU A 318 0.51 -20.98 -1.86
CA GLU A 318 1.17 -21.36 -0.61
C GLU A 318 2.04 -20.22 -0.09
N LEU A 319 2.91 -19.64 -0.93
CA LEU A 319 3.87 -18.64 -0.46
C LEU A 319 3.26 -17.24 -0.28
N CYS A 320 2.33 -16.82 -1.16
CA CYS A 320 1.76 -15.47 -1.09
C CYS A 320 0.55 -15.33 -0.15
N TYR A 321 -0.18 -16.41 0.11
CA TYR A 321 -1.44 -16.35 0.88
C TYR A 321 -1.36 -17.22 2.14
N TYR A 322 -1.13 -18.53 1.99
CA TYR A 322 -1.27 -19.43 3.13
C TYR A 322 -0.16 -19.27 4.17
N ARG A 323 1.10 -19.11 3.74
CA ARG A 323 2.21 -18.79 4.65
C ARG A 323 2.10 -17.38 5.24
N ALA A 324 1.51 -16.44 4.51
CA ALA A 324 1.22 -15.11 5.04
C ALA A 324 0.16 -15.15 6.15
N ILE A 325 -0.89 -15.96 5.98
CA ILE A 325 -1.90 -16.21 7.01
C ILE A 325 -1.30 -16.95 8.22
N ASP A 326 -0.51 -18.01 8.00
CA ASP A 326 0.19 -18.72 9.08
C ASP A 326 1.03 -17.74 9.91
N PHE A 327 1.78 -16.87 9.24
CA PHE A 327 2.61 -15.85 9.88
C PHE A 327 1.77 -14.85 10.67
N ALA A 328 0.68 -14.34 10.08
CA ALA A 328 -0.20 -13.39 10.74
C ALA A 328 -0.86 -13.98 12.00
N ILE A 329 -1.31 -15.23 11.95
CA ILE A 329 -1.84 -15.95 13.11
C ILE A 329 -0.76 -16.10 14.19
N ALA A 330 0.40 -16.64 13.81
CA ALA A 330 1.50 -16.89 14.74
C ALA A 330 2.03 -15.61 15.42
N HIS A 331 1.90 -14.47 14.77
CA HIS A 331 2.37 -13.16 15.28
C HIS A 331 1.22 -12.25 15.74
N ARG A 332 0.00 -12.77 15.81
CA ARG A 332 -1.21 -12.04 16.24
C ARG A 332 -1.43 -10.74 15.46
N LEU A 333 -1.12 -10.74 14.18
CA LEU A 333 -1.44 -9.64 13.28
C LEU A 333 -2.94 -9.72 12.94
N SER A 334 -3.59 -8.56 12.94
CA SER A 334 -5.04 -8.40 12.75
C SER A 334 -5.48 -8.67 11.32
N ARG A 335 -4.61 -8.43 10.32
CA ARG A 335 -4.95 -8.64 8.90
C ARG A 335 -3.73 -8.90 8.02
N VAL A 336 -4.00 -9.46 6.84
CA VAL A 336 -3.04 -9.61 5.73
C VAL A 336 -3.56 -8.85 4.50
N GLU A 337 -2.76 -7.91 3.99
CA GLU A 337 -3.04 -7.18 2.75
C GLU A 337 -2.19 -7.74 1.60
N ALA A 338 -2.78 -8.56 0.74
CA ALA A 338 -2.05 -9.28 -0.31
C ALA A 338 -2.00 -8.54 -1.67
N GLY A 339 -1.93 -7.20 -1.65
CA GLY A 339 -1.81 -6.34 -2.83
C GLY A 339 -3.13 -6.07 -3.60
N ALA A 340 -3.03 -5.35 -4.73
CA ALA A 340 -4.17 -4.74 -5.41
C ALA A 340 -5.06 -5.67 -6.27
N GLN A 341 -4.60 -6.85 -6.67
CA GLN A 341 -5.31 -7.68 -7.66
C GLN A 341 -6.05 -8.87 -7.03
N GLY A 342 -7.24 -9.21 -7.57
CA GLY A 342 -7.70 -10.60 -7.72
C GLY A 342 -8.91 -11.06 -6.91
N GLU A 343 -10.00 -11.38 -7.61
CA GLU A 343 -11.17 -12.13 -7.08
C GLU A 343 -10.79 -13.55 -6.62
N HIS A 344 -9.71 -14.12 -7.15
CA HIS A 344 -9.24 -15.45 -6.74
C HIS A 344 -8.89 -15.52 -5.25
N LYS A 345 -8.67 -14.38 -4.58
CA LYS A 345 -8.42 -14.30 -3.15
C LYS A 345 -9.65 -14.63 -2.30
N LEU A 346 -10.87 -14.41 -2.81
CA LEU A 346 -12.12 -14.78 -2.13
C LEU A 346 -12.15 -16.27 -1.82
N ALA A 347 -11.76 -17.11 -2.78
CA ALA A 347 -11.72 -18.56 -2.56
C ALA A 347 -10.75 -19.01 -1.47
N ARG A 348 -9.89 -18.10 -0.97
CA ARG A 348 -8.81 -18.35 -0.02
C ARG A 348 -9.01 -17.64 1.31
N GLY A 349 -10.18 -17.03 1.53
CA GLY A 349 -10.55 -16.41 2.81
C GLY A 349 -10.31 -14.90 2.89
N TYR A 350 -9.90 -14.24 1.80
CA TYR A 350 -9.80 -12.78 1.78
C TYR A 350 -11.15 -12.18 1.39
N LEU A 351 -11.58 -11.16 2.10
CA LEU A 351 -12.85 -10.46 1.90
C LEU A 351 -12.63 -9.15 1.14
N PRO A 352 -13.63 -8.67 0.37
CA PRO A 352 -13.53 -7.39 -0.31
C PRO A 352 -13.40 -6.27 0.74
N THR A 353 -12.55 -5.29 0.46
CA THR A 353 -12.30 -4.16 1.35
C THR A 353 -12.18 -2.90 0.51
N ALA A 354 -12.92 -1.86 0.90
CA ALA A 354 -12.88 -0.58 0.23
C ALA A 354 -11.50 0.07 0.40
N THR A 355 -11.02 0.68 -0.68
CA THR A 355 -9.85 1.57 -0.65
C THR A 355 -10.26 2.96 -1.08
N HIS A 356 -9.63 3.99 -0.54
CA HIS A 356 -10.02 5.37 -0.80
C HIS A 356 -8.93 6.13 -1.53
N SER A 357 -9.36 7.02 -2.43
CA SER A 357 -8.51 8.05 -2.98
C SER A 357 -9.25 9.38 -3.08
N LEU A 358 -8.48 10.47 -3.09
CA LEU A 358 -8.96 11.83 -3.24
C LEU A 358 -8.32 12.50 -4.44
N HIS A 359 -9.09 13.33 -5.13
CA HIS A 359 -8.67 13.94 -6.38
C HIS A 359 -9.08 15.40 -6.44
N TRP A 360 -8.15 16.24 -6.90
CA TRP A 360 -8.43 17.59 -7.37
C TRP A 360 -7.99 17.67 -8.83
N ILE A 361 -8.83 18.28 -9.66
CA ILE A 361 -8.59 18.46 -11.10
C ILE A 361 -8.72 19.96 -11.39
N ALA A 362 -7.75 20.51 -12.11
CA ALA A 362 -7.66 21.95 -12.35
C ALA A 362 -8.74 22.47 -13.31
N ASP A 363 -8.98 21.73 -14.39
CA ASP A 363 -9.96 22.10 -15.41
C ASP A 363 -11.40 21.75 -14.95
N PRO A 364 -12.34 22.71 -14.91
CA PRO A 364 -13.69 22.46 -14.39
C PRO A 364 -14.50 21.43 -15.18
N ASP A 365 -14.38 21.41 -16.51
CA ASP A 365 -15.14 20.48 -17.35
C ASP A 365 -14.60 19.07 -17.19
N PHE A 366 -13.28 18.93 -17.12
CA PHE A 366 -12.64 17.65 -16.81
C PHE A 366 -12.95 17.18 -15.39
N ALA A 367 -12.93 18.09 -14.41
CA ALA A 367 -13.28 17.80 -13.03
C ALA A 367 -14.71 17.24 -12.94
N GLN A 368 -15.68 17.84 -13.63
CA GLN A 368 -17.05 17.36 -13.67
C GLN A 368 -17.15 15.95 -14.28
N ALA A 369 -16.43 15.68 -15.36
CA ALA A 369 -16.40 14.35 -15.97
C ALA A 369 -15.81 13.28 -15.04
N VAL A 370 -14.72 13.62 -14.33
CA VAL A 370 -14.09 12.74 -13.34
C VAL A 370 -15.01 12.51 -12.14
N GLN A 371 -15.67 13.56 -11.63
CA GLN A 371 -16.64 13.45 -10.54
C GLN A 371 -17.78 12.48 -10.90
N ASN A 372 -18.38 12.64 -12.09
CA ASN A 372 -19.45 11.76 -12.56
C ASN A 372 -19.00 10.30 -12.64
N PHE A 373 -17.77 10.05 -13.10
CA PHE A 373 -17.18 8.72 -13.11
C PHE A 373 -17.01 8.16 -11.68
N CYS A 374 -16.45 8.95 -10.76
CA CYS A 374 -16.23 8.54 -9.38
C CYS A 374 -17.55 8.21 -8.65
N ASP A 375 -18.61 8.98 -8.91
CA ASP A 375 -19.94 8.72 -8.35
C ASP A 375 -20.55 7.42 -8.88
N ALA A 376 -20.44 7.16 -10.18
CA ALA A 376 -20.92 5.91 -10.78
C ALA A 376 -20.14 4.69 -10.25
N GLU A 377 -18.82 4.81 -10.16
CA GLU A 377 -17.95 3.74 -9.65
C GLU A 377 -18.21 3.45 -8.17
N ARG A 378 -18.45 4.48 -7.35
CA ARG A 378 -18.78 4.32 -5.93
C ARG A 378 -20.03 3.47 -5.71
N VAL A 379 -21.05 3.65 -6.54
CA VAL A 379 -22.28 2.82 -6.49
C VAL A 379 -21.95 1.37 -6.85
N ALA A 380 -21.25 1.17 -7.97
CA ALA A 380 -20.90 -0.18 -8.44
C ALA A 380 -20.00 -0.95 -7.45
N VAL A 381 -18.97 -0.30 -6.89
CA VAL A 381 -18.07 -0.90 -5.90
C VAL A 381 -18.82 -1.20 -4.60
N GLY A 382 -19.72 -0.33 -4.15
CA GLY A 382 -20.55 -0.60 -2.97
C GLY A 382 -21.41 -1.84 -3.15
N GLU A 383 -22.12 -1.93 -4.28
CA GLU A 383 -22.94 -3.11 -4.62
C GLU A 383 -22.09 -4.38 -4.75
N GLU A 384 -20.91 -4.30 -5.36
CA GLU A 384 -19.99 -5.43 -5.52
C GLU A 384 -19.47 -5.93 -4.16
N VAL A 385 -19.06 -5.02 -3.27
CA VAL A 385 -18.62 -5.36 -1.91
C VAL A 385 -19.73 -6.08 -1.14
N ASP A 386 -20.96 -5.59 -1.19
CA ASP A 386 -22.10 -6.19 -0.52
C ASP A 386 -22.42 -7.59 -1.08
N ILE A 387 -22.44 -7.73 -2.40
CA ILE A 387 -22.66 -9.01 -3.09
C ILE A 387 -21.56 -10.01 -2.72
N LEU A 388 -20.28 -9.64 -2.90
CA LEU A 388 -19.15 -10.55 -2.64
C LEU A 388 -19.04 -10.94 -1.17
N THR A 389 -19.43 -10.04 -0.26
CA THR A 389 -19.53 -10.35 1.17
C THR A 389 -20.65 -11.36 1.44
N SER A 390 -21.80 -11.21 0.78
CA SER A 390 -22.93 -12.15 0.90
C SER A 390 -22.64 -13.54 0.33
N TYR A 391 -21.74 -13.65 -0.66
CA TYR A 391 -21.24 -14.92 -1.20
C TYR A 391 -19.86 -15.32 -0.63
N GLY A 392 -19.50 -14.73 0.51
CA GLY A 392 -18.20 -14.88 1.14
C GLY A 392 -17.82 -16.34 1.40
N PRO A 393 -16.52 -16.65 1.59
CA PRO A 393 -16.05 -18.03 1.73
C PRO A 393 -16.38 -18.67 3.09
N PHE A 394 -16.93 -17.90 4.02
CA PHE A 394 -17.30 -18.30 5.37
C PHE A 394 -18.68 -18.96 5.40
N LYS A 395 -18.95 -19.75 6.44
CA LYS A 395 -20.28 -20.37 6.60
C LYS A 395 -21.32 -19.30 6.90
N HIS A 396 -22.51 -19.41 6.30
CA HIS A 396 -23.66 -18.63 6.75
C HIS A 396 -24.36 -19.32 7.92
N THR A 397 -24.94 -18.55 8.83
CA THR A 397 -25.88 -19.07 9.83
C THR A 397 -27.14 -19.58 9.12
N GLY A 398 -27.12 -20.82 8.63
CA GLY A 398 -28.18 -21.42 7.82
C GLY A 398 -27.71 -22.48 6.82
N ASP A 399 -26.40 -22.61 6.57
CA ASP A 399 -25.85 -23.69 5.74
C ASP A 399 -25.82 -25.01 6.53
N GLU A 400 -26.99 -25.63 6.71
CA GLU A 400 -27.06 -27.06 7.01
C GLU A 400 -26.63 -27.86 5.77
N ASP A 401 -25.74 -28.82 6.00
CA ASP A 401 -25.07 -29.66 5.00
C ASP A 401 -26.04 -30.26 3.97
N VAL A 402 -26.09 -29.69 2.76
CA VAL A 402 -26.60 -30.42 1.59
C VAL A 402 -25.47 -31.28 1.05
N GLN A 403 -25.39 -32.51 1.56
CA GLN A 403 -24.59 -33.58 0.98
C GLN A 403 -25.18 -34.01 -0.37
N ALA A 404 -24.35 -34.03 -1.41
CA ALA A 404 -24.53 -34.86 -2.60
C ALA A 404 -23.16 -35.45 -2.99
#